data_AF-A0A1J4UDQ6-F1
#
_entry.id   AF-A0A1J4UDQ6-F1
#
_cell.length_a   1.000
_cell.length_b   1.000
_cell.length_c   1.000
_cell.angle_alpha   90.00
_cell.angle_beta   90.00
_cell.angle_gamma   90.00
#
_symmetry.space_group_name_H-M   'P 1'
#
loop_
_entity.id
_entity.type
_entity.pdbx_description
1 polymer ?
#
loop_
_entity_poly.entity_id
_entity_poly.type
_entity_poly.pdbx_seq_one_letter_code
_entity_poly.pdbx_strand_id
1 'polypeptide(L)'
;MEKFDCFRGLYASKVKKEAKFRQQDEEWIGKAIGASGLLVYRAVEERRRLDELEQDLFLPEEEFYPVVSKLQEKGVFKITDEQGAERKIEGGAISVESLKYGKAGLDAAICSDGIENVDETRKRVFGIWGEEGVKIYSAIDGEMSVAEIARKAGVSEAEAMRFVDCMEKEGVVGFERERKHPDRIVPRKYLYAIEMPVIWARGKGGVFGYPLVFFGVARFGVLAWHLFRELTSEGRDSAAIAAKRSVSIEKVEEILDFFAAKGIADVERVNAKKAVKLFGGKAAGVYMRFGREGILVHRLVEMGKTTGEVIKESGLAPARAAEIIAFINKVYGAVGKEGMEKYDKFGLELEERG
;
A
#
# COMPACT_ATOMS: atom_id res chain seq x y z
N MET A 1 14.74 31.14 -41.82
CA MET A 1 14.65 30.74 -40.39
C MET A 1 13.67 31.62 -39.60
N GLU A 2 13.48 32.89 -39.98
CA GLU A 2 12.78 33.95 -39.23
C GLU A 2 11.38 33.63 -38.68
N LYS A 3 10.64 32.67 -39.27
CA LYS A 3 9.29 32.29 -38.77
C LYS A 3 9.31 31.65 -37.37
N PHE A 4 10.44 31.18 -36.85
CA PHE A 4 10.52 30.57 -35.51
C PHE A 4 10.59 31.57 -34.35
N ASP A 5 11.20 32.74 -34.53
CA ASP A 5 11.44 33.66 -33.41
C ASP A 5 10.16 34.41 -32.97
N CYS A 6 9.19 34.57 -33.87
CA CYS A 6 7.86 35.09 -33.54
C CYS A 6 7.12 34.19 -32.51
N PHE A 7 7.20 32.87 -32.67
CA PHE A 7 6.59 31.91 -31.73
C PHE A 7 7.23 31.96 -30.34
N ARG A 8 8.56 32.15 -30.26
CA ARG A 8 9.28 32.30 -28.97
C ARG A 8 8.79 33.50 -28.17
N GLY A 9 8.56 34.64 -28.83
CA GLY A 9 8.03 35.84 -28.19
C GLY A 9 6.63 35.62 -27.58
N LEU A 10 5.72 35.01 -28.35
CA LEU A 10 4.37 34.70 -27.86
C LEU A 10 4.38 33.73 -26.68
N TYR A 11 5.15 32.63 -26.77
CA TYR A 11 5.20 31.62 -25.71
C TYR A 11 5.79 32.20 -24.41
N ALA A 12 6.90 32.95 -24.51
CA ALA A 12 7.50 33.63 -23.36
C ALA A 12 6.55 34.68 -22.72
N SER A 13 5.68 35.32 -23.51
CA SER A 13 4.67 36.24 -22.97
C SER A 13 3.56 35.54 -22.18
N LYS A 14 3.17 34.32 -22.58
CA LYS A 14 2.15 33.51 -21.90
C LYS A 14 2.66 32.99 -20.55
N VAL A 15 3.84 32.35 -20.55
CA VAL A 15 4.51 31.86 -19.32
C VAL A 15 4.74 32.98 -18.30
N LYS A 16 5.12 34.19 -18.74
CA LYS A 16 5.29 35.35 -17.85
C LYS A 16 3.99 35.90 -17.25
N LYS A 17 2.83 35.62 -17.86
CA LYS A 17 1.51 35.94 -17.27
C LYS A 17 1.09 34.85 -16.29
N GLU A 18 1.19 33.59 -16.68
CA GLU A 18 0.84 32.43 -15.85
C GLU A 18 1.64 32.39 -14.54
N ALA A 19 2.95 32.65 -14.60
CA ALA A 19 3.80 32.75 -13.41
C ALA A 19 3.40 33.88 -12.45
N LYS A 20 2.84 35.00 -12.96
CA LYS A 20 2.35 36.10 -12.12
C LYS A 20 1.04 35.78 -11.42
N PHE A 21 0.11 35.10 -12.11
CA PHE A 21 -1.14 34.64 -11.48
C PHE A 21 -0.84 33.62 -10.38
N ARG A 22 -0.03 32.59 -10.66
CA ARG A 22 0.41 31.61 -9.64
C ARG A 22 1.03 32.28 -8.40
N GLN A 23 1.86 33.30 -8.58
CA GLN A 23 2.46 34.01 -7.44
C GLN A 23 1.43 34.77 -6.59
N GLN A 24 0.39 35.32 -7.21
CA GLN A 24 -0.72 35.98 -6.51
C GLN A 24 -1.64 34.96 -5.81
N ASP A 25 -1.88 33.82 -6.44
CA ASP A 25 -2.66 32.72 -5.87
C ASP A 25 -1.93 32.09 -4.67
N GLU A 26 -0.64 31.78 -4.78
CA GLU A 26 0.18 31.30 -3.64
C GLU A 26 0.20 32.31 -2.47
N GLU A 27 0.36 33.61 -2.76
CA GLU A 27 0.35 34.64 -1.72
C GLU A 27 -1.03 34.78 -1.04
N TRP A 28 -2.13 34.62 -1.79
CA TRP A 28 -3.47 34.61 -1.21
C TRP A 28 -3.72 33.34 -0.37
N ILE A 29 -3.43 32.16 -0.91
CA ILE A 29 -3.64 30.86 -0.25
C ILE A 29 -2.82 30.78 1.05
N GLY A 30 -1.55 31.18 1.00
CA GLY A 30 -0.67 31.21 2.17
C GLY A 30 -1.15 32.15 3.29
N LYS A 31 -1.91 33.20 2.96
CA LYS A 31 -2.50 34.14 3.95
C LYS A 31 -3.90 33.73 4.42
N ALA A 32 -4.72 33.12 3.56
CA ALA A 32 -6.14 32.84 3.84
C ALA A 32 -6.42 31.41 4.31
N ILE A 33 -5.51 30.48 4.03
CA ILE A 33 -5.63 29.04 4.34
C ILE A 33 -4.37 28.51 5.04
N GLY A 34 -3.19 29.07 4.74
CA GLY A 34 -1.93 28.69 5.37
C GLY A 34 -1.20 27.55 4.66
N ALA A 35 -0.37 26.82 5.40
CA ALA A 35 0.53 25.80 4.84
C ALA A 35 -0.21 24.64 4.17
N SER A 36 -1.25 24.08 4.81
CA SER A 36 -2.07 22.99 4.27
C SER A 36 -2.72 23.38 2.93
N GLY A 37 -3.14 24.65 2.79
CA GLY A 37 -3.66 25.19 1.53
C GLY A 37 -2.64 25.22 0.39
N LEU A 38 -1.39 25.61 0.68
CA LEU A 38 -0.31 25.61 -0.31
C LEU A 38 0.10 24.21 -0.75
N LEU A 39 -0.01 23.21 0.14
CA LEU A 39 0.24 21.81 -0.20
C LEU A 39 -0.84 21.27 -1.17
N VAL A 40 -2.12 21.45 -0.84
CA VAL A 40 -3.24 21.05 -1.71
C VAL A 40 -3.15 21.73 -3.08
N TYR A 41 -2.95 23.05 -3.13
CA TYR A 41 -2.86 23.80 -4.39
C TYR A 41 -1.76 23.27 -5.33
N ARG A 42 -0.57 22.97 -4.79
CA ARG A 42 0.56 22.48 -5.58
C ARG A 42 0.35 21.05 -6.08
N ALA A 43 -0.32 20.18 -5.32
CA ALA A 43 -0.61 18.82 -5.75
C ALA A 43 -1.71 18.76 -6.83
N VAL A 44 -2.66 19.70 -6.79
CA VAL A 44 -3.79 19.79 -7.74
C VAL A 44 -3.35 20.14 -9.17
N GLU A 45 -2.32 20.97 -9.36
CA GLU A 45 -1.87 21.38 -10.71
C GLU A 45 -1.49 20.20 -11.61
N GLU A 46 -1.16 19.03 -11.03
CA GLU A 46 -0.79 17.81 -11.75
C GLU A 46 -2.00 16.97 -12.22
N ARG A 47 -3.24 17.46 -12.02
CA ARG A 47 -4.52 16.79 -12.37
C ARG A 47 -4.74 15.44 -11.69
N ARG A 48 -4.72 15.44 -10.36
CA ARG A 48 -5.07 14.28 -9.52
C ARG A 48 -6.57 14.26 -9.20
N ARG A 49 -7.12 13.07 -8.93
CA ARG A 49 -8.45 12.86 -8.35
C ARG A 49 -8.47 13.26 -6.87
N LEU A 50 -9.66 13.36 -6.27
CA LEU A 50 -9.78 13.77 -4.86
C LEU A 50 -9.25 12.70 -3.88
N ASP A 51 -9.54 11.43 -4.17
CA ASP A 51 -9.04 10.25 -3.45
C ASP A 51 -7.52 10.06 -3.57
N GLU A 52 -6.95 10.42 -4.72
CA GLU A 52 -5.49 10.48 -4.92
C GLU A 52 -4.87 11.58 -4.06
N LEU A 53 -5.42 12.81 -4.09
CA LEU A 53 -4.94 13.95 -3.32
C LEU A 53 -4.97 13.72 -1.80
N GLU A 54 -5.99 13.02 -1.31
CA GLU A 54 -6.11 12.66 0.11
C GLU A 54 -5.01 11.68 0.54
N GLN A 55 -4.78 10.63 -0.26
CA GLN A 55 -3.73 9.64 -0.04
C GLN A 55 -2.30 10.21 -0.17
N ASP A 56 -2.07 11.13 -1.10
CA ASP A 56 -0.76 11.74 -1.34
C ASP A 56 -0.32 12.71 -0.24
N LEU A 57 -1.26 13.42 0.39
CA LEU A 57 -0.98 14.56 1.27
C LEU A 57 -0.97 14.23 2.75
N PHE A 58 -1.60 13.12 3.18
CA PHE A 58 -1.66 12.68 4.59
C PHE A 58 -2.16 13.77 5.57
N LEU A 59 -3.01 14.69 5.10
CA LEU A 59 -3.68 15.69 5.95
C LEU A 59 -4.86 15.04 6.69
N PRO A 60 -5.18 15.45 7.92
CA PRO A 60 -6.42 15.04 8.59
C PRO A 60 -7.66 15.41 7.75
N GLU A 61 -8.68 14.56 7.75
CA GLU A 61 -9.95 14.77 7.03
C GLU A 61 -10.58 16.14 7.37
N GLU A 62 -10.53 16.51 8.65
CA GLU A 62 -10.99 17.80 9.21
C GLU A 62 -10.24 19.03 8.65
N GLU A 63 -8.99 18.88 8.21
CA GLU A 63 -8.24 19.93 7.51
C GLU A 63 -8.46 19.87 5.99
N PHE A 64 -8.44 18.68 5.40
CA PHE A 64 -8.38 18.47 3.96
C PHE A 64 -9.63 19.01 3.25
N TYR A 65 -10.83 18.57 3.66
CA TYR A 65 -12.06 18.94 2.97
C TYR A 65 -12.39 20.45 3.04
N PRO A 66 -12.23 21.16 4.17
CA PRO A 66 -12.39 22.61 4.23
C PRO A 66 -11.36 23.40 3.40
N VAL A 67 -10.13 22.88 3.25
CA VAL A 67 -9.11 23.47 2.36
C VAL A 67 -9.54 23.33 0.90
N VAL A 68 -9.89 22.11 0.48
CA VAL A 68 -10.30 21.79 -0.89
C VAL A 68 -11.54 22.60 -1.29
N SER A 69 -12.56 22.66 -0.43
CA SER A 69 -13.80 23.41 -0.69
C SER A 69 -13.53 24.91 -0.92
N LYS A 70 -12.74 25.57 -0.05
CA LYS A 70 -12.37 27.00 -0.22
C LYS A 70 -11.62 27.29 -1.53
N LEU A 71 -10.78 26.36 -2.00
CA LEU A 71 -10.07 26.51 -3.27
C LEU A 71 -11.02 26.32 -4.47
N GLN A 72 -12.00 25.41 -4.37
CA GLN A 72 -13.06 25.22 -5.36
C GLN A 72 -14.01 26.42 -5.44
N GLU A 73 -14.42 27.00 -4.29
CA GLU A 73 -15.23 28.24 -4.22
C GLU A 73 -14.56 29.43 -4.93
N LYS A 74 -13.23 29.50 -4.86
CA LYS A 74 -12.43 30.52 -5.53
C LYS A 74 -12.19 30.23 -7.02
N GLY A 75 -12.62 29.07 -7.53
CA GLY A 75 -12.40 28.67 -8.91
C GLY A 75 -10.93 28.38 -9.26
N VAL A 76 -10.08 28.16 -8.24
CA VAL A 76 -8.64 27.86 -8.42
C VAL A 76 -8.47 26.55 -9.18
N PHE A 77 -9.37 25.59 -8.97
CA PHE A 77 -9.49 24.38 -9.76
C PHE A 77 -10.94 23.88 -9.79
N LYS A 78 -11.18 22.86 -10.62
CA LYS A 78 -12.43 22.10 -10.67
C LYS A 78 -12.16 20.64 -10.37
N ILE A 79 -12.96 20.05 -9.49
CA ILE A 79 -12.94 18.62 -9.22
C ILE A 79 -13.92 17.95 -10.18
N THR A 80 -13.42 17.00 -10.96
CA THR A 80 -14.23 16.05 -11.71
C THR A 80 -14.38 14.76 -10.92
N ASP A 81 -15.59 14.20 -10.87
CA ASP A 81 -15.80 12.85 -10.33
C ASP A 81 -15.29 11.74 -11.27
N GLU A 82 -15.53 10.48 -10.89
CA GLU A 82 -15.13 9.31 -11.68
C GLU A 82 -15.71 9.28 -13.12
N GLN A 83 -16.81 10.00 -13.36
CA GLN A 83 -17.49 10.08 -14.65
C GLN A 83 -17.10 11.34 -15.43
N GLY A 84 -16.23 12.20 -14.87
CA GLY A 84 -15.79 13.45 -15.47
C GLY A 84 -16.72 14.64 -15.23
N ALA A 85 -17.75 14.51 -14.38
CA ALA A 85 -18.71 15.58 -14.12
C ALA A 85 -18.20 16.54 -13.02
N GLU A 86 -18.56 17.83 -13.14
CA GLU A 86 -18.16 18.85 -12.17
C GLU A 86 -18.98 18.72 -10.88
N ARG A 87 -18.38 18.13 -9.83
CA ARG A 87 -19.04 17.93 -8.53
C ARG A 87 -18.66 19.06 -7.57
N LYS A 88 -19.66 19.78 -7.04
CA LYS A 88 -19.46 20.69 -5.90
C LYS A 88 -19.36 19.86 -4.62
N ILE A 89 -18.37 20.17 -3.78
CA ILE A 89 -18.33 19.69 -2.40
C ILE A 89 -19.16 20.66 -1.55
N GLU A 90 -20.42 20.31 -1.31
CA GLU A 90 -21.26 21.03 -0.34
C GLU A 90 -20.84 20.62 1.07
N GLY A 91 -20.28 21.56 1.84
CA GLY A 91 -19.79 21.35 3.21
C GLY A 91 -20.94 21.22 4.22
N GLY A 92 -21.77 20.20 4.06
CA GLY A 92 -22.86 19.86 4.98
C GLY A 92 -22.46 18.76 5.95
N ALA A 93 -22.76 18.93 7.25
CA ALA A 93 -22.75 17.82 8.20
C ALA A 93 -23.79 16.78 7.79
N ILE A 94 -23.45 15.49 7.90
CA ILE A 94 -24.28 14.39 7.39
C ILE A 94 -25.58 14.27 8.22
N SER A 95 -26.69 14.80 7.69
CA SER A 95 -28.04 14.54 8.20
C SER A 95 -28.70 13.40 7.41
N VAL A 96 -29.16 12.39 8.14
CA VAL A 96 -29.68 11.13 7.56
C VAL A 96 -31.18 11.27 7.28
N GLU A 97 -31.57 11.95 6.20
CA GLU A 97 -32.99 12.30 5.96
C GLU A 97 -33.48 12.17 4.49
N SER A 98 -32.73 11.47 3.63
CA SER A 98 -33.02 11.40 2.17
C SER A 98 -33.21 9.99 1.57
N LEU A 99 -33.63 9.00 2.35
CA LEU A 99 -34.15 7.72 1.82
C LEU A 99 -35.69 7.68 1.76
N LYS A 100 -36.26 8.39 0.77
CA LYS A 100 -37.69 8.27 0.42
C LYS A 100 -37.96 7.16 -0.60
N TYR A 101 -37.75 5.92 -0.17
CA TYR A 101 -38.39 4.74 -0.78
C TYR A 101 -39.36 4.09 0.21
N GLY A 102 -40.39 3.41 -0.31
CA GLY A 102 -41.67 3.25 0.38
C GLY A 102 -41.66 2.33 1.59
N LYS A 103 -41.74 2.89 2.80
CA LYS A 103 -41.97 2.16 4.07
C LYS A 103 -43.14 1.16 3.99
N ALA A 104 -44.19 1.49 3.23
CA ALA A 104 -45.35 0.63 3.01
C ALA A 104 -45.04 -0.73 2.34
N GLY A 105 -43.91 -0.88 1.63
CA GLY A 105 -43.47 -2.18 1.09
C GLY A 105 -42.82 -3.07 2.16
N LEU A 106 -42.03 -2.48 3.06
CA LEU A 106 -41.32 -3.17 4.14
C LEU A 106 -42.32 -3.78 5.14
N ASP A 107 -43.29 -2.97 5.59
CA ASP A 107 -44.28 -3.40 6.58
C ASP A 107 -45.20 -4.51 6.01
N ALA A 108 -45.45 -4.53 4.69
CA ALA A 108 -46.27 -5.55 4.04
C ALA A 108 -45.51 -6.90 3.87
N ALA A 109 -44.24 -6.85 3.45
CA ALA A 109 -43.42 -8.04 3.22
C ALA A 109 -42.98 -8.76 4.52
N ILE A 110 -42.98 -8.05 5.66
CA ILE A 110 -42.66 -8.66 6.97
C ILE A 110 -43.87 -9.40 7.57
N CYS A 111 -45.10 -8.98 7.24
CA CYS A 111 -46.32 -9.53 7.87
C CYS A 111 -46.78 -10.90 7.31
N SER A 112 -46.25 -11.39 6.19
CA SER A 112 -46.70 -12.67 5.59
C SER A 112 -46.21 -13.91 6.35
N ASP A 113 -45.03 -13.83 6.98
CA ASP A 113 -44.27 -15.01 7.41
C ASP A 113 -44.41 -15.31 8.92
N GLY A 114 -45.08 -14.45 9.68
CA GLY A 114 -45.36 -14.65 11.12
C GLY A 114 -44.13 -14.55 12.04
N ILE A 115 -43.05 -13.89 11.62
CA ILE A 115 -41.80 -13.78 12.37
C ILE A 115 -41.75 -12.46 13.17
N GLU A 116 -42.17 -12.48 14.43
CA GLU A 116 -42.24 -11.28 15.29
C GLU A 116 -40.89 -10.65 15.68
N ASN A 117 -39.75 -11.20 15.24
CA ASN A 117 -38.43 -10.65 15.52
C ASN A 117 -37.52 -10.65 14.29
N VAL A 118 -37.66 -9.61 13.45
CA VAL A 118 -36.82 -9.39 12.27
C VAL A 118 -35.54 -8.63 12.65
N ASP A 119 -34.41 -9.33 12.54
CA ASP A 119 -33.03 -8.83 12.66
C ASP A 119 -32.84 -7.47 11.95
N GLU A 120 -32.17 -6.54 12.64
CA GLU A 120 -31.83 -5.22 12.09
C GLU A 120 -30.95 -5.32 10.85
N THR A 121 -30.10 -6.33 10.79
CA THR A 121 -29.27 -6.66 9.62
C THR A 121 -30.13 -6.99 8.41
N ARG A 122 -31.22 -7.76 8.58
CA ARG A 122 -32.17 -8.11 7.51
C ARG A 122 -32.93 -6.88 7.01
N LYS A 123 -33.28 -5.93 7.91
CA LYS A 123 -33.86 -4.63 7.55
C LYS A 123 -32.88 -3.75 6.77
N ARG A 124 -31.61 -3.71 7.20
CA ARG A 124 -30.52 -2.98 6.53
C ARG A 124 -30.28 -3.53 5.12
N VAL A 125 -30.24 -4.86 4.99
CA VAL A 125 -30.10 -5.55 3.69
C VAL A 125 -31.25 -5.22 2.76
N PHE A 126 -32.50 -5.25 3.23
CA PHE A 126 -33.67 -4.85 2.43
C PHE A 126 -33.59 -3.38 1.98
N GLY A 127 -33.14 -2.48 2.85
CA GLY A 127 -33.03 -1.05 2.56
C GLY A 127 -32.02 -0.68 1.47
N ILE A 128 -30.99 -1.53 1.25
CA ILE A 128 -29.92 -1.30 0.26
C ILE A 128 -30.13 -2.16 -1.00
N TRP A 129 -30.55 -3.42 -0.84
CA TRP A 129 -30.56 -4.44 -1.91
C TRP A 129 -31.95 -5.09 -2.14
N GLY A 130 -33.00 -4.60 -1.48
CA GLY A 130 -34.38 -5.07 -1.67
C GLY A 130 -34.61 -6.55 -1.29
N GLU A 131 -35.67 -7.12 -1.84
CA GLU A 131 -36.02 -8.54 -1.60
C GLU A 131 -34.95 -9.52 -2.08
N GLU A 132 -34.26 -9.23 -3.19
CA GLU A 132 -33.24 -10.13 -3.75
C GLU A 132 -32.02 -10.21 -2.82
N GLY A 133 -31.56 -9.06 -2.31
CA GLY A 133 -30.55 -9.03 -1.25
C GLY A 133 -30.98 -9.80 -0.01
N VAL A 134 -32.24 -9.70 0.42
CA VAL A 134 -32.74 -10.48 1.57
C VAL A 134 -32.78 -11.99 1.27
N LYS A 135 -33.21 -12.41 0.07
CA LYS A 135 -33.23 -13.82 -0.35
C LYS A 135 -31.81 -14.42 -0.37
N ILE A 136 -30.83 -13.64 -0.83
CA ILE A 136 -29.41 -14.03 -0.85
C ILE A 136 -28.83 -14.05 0.57
N TYR A 137 -29.06 -13.03 1.39
CA TYR A 137 -28.60 -12.98 2.78
C TYR A 137 -29.17 -14.14 3.62
N SER A 138 -30.48 -14.40 3.53
CA SER A 138 -31.12 -15.55 4.17
C SER A 138 -30.76 -16.91 3.55
N ALA A 139 -30.03 -16.93 2.43
CA ALA A 139 -29.46 -18.15 1.86
C ALA A 139 -28.04 -18.45 2.37
N ILE A 140 -27.32 -17.48 2.94
CA ILE A 140 -25.98 -17.65 3.52
C ILE A 140 -26.09 -18.25 4.92
N ASP A 141 -25.54 -19.45 5.11
CA ASP A 141 -25.49 -20.19 6.38
C ASP A 141 -24.05 -20.45 6.90
N GLY A 142 -23.05 -19.88 6.22
CA GLY A 142 -21.64 -19.97 6.58
C GLY A 142 -20.87 -21.06 5.83
N GLU A 143 -21.53 -22.10 5.32
CA GLU A 143 -20.88 -23.22 4.59
C GLU A 143 -21.21 -23.25 3.09
N MET A 144 -22.37 -22.72 2.66
CA MET A 144 -22.79 -22.75 1.26
C MET A 144 -21.90 -21.93 0.31
N SER A 145 -21.61 -22.49 -0.87
CA SER A 145 -20.91 -21.79 -1.95
C SER A 145 -21.81 -20.81 -2.72
N VAL A 146 -21.22 -19.87 -3.47
CA VAL A 146 -21.96 -18.85 -4.24
C VAL A 146 -22.95 -19.45 -5.24
N ALA A 147 -22.60 -20.56 -5.90
CA ALA A 147 -23.50 -21.28 -6.82
C ALA A 147 -24.69 -21.96 -6.09
N GLU A 148 -24.51 -22.32 -4.81
CA GLU A 148 -25.55 -22.90 -3.98
C GLU A 148 -26.47 -21.81 -3.42
N ILE A 149 -25.89 -20.68 -2.98
CA ILE A 149 -26.60 -19.46 -2.57
C ILE A 149 -27.49 -18.97 -3.73
N ALA A 150 -26.93 -18.85 -4.94
CA ALA A 150 -27.66 -18.45 -6.14
C ALA A 150 -28.88 -19.35 -6.41
N ARG A 151 -28.66 -20.68 -6.37
CA ARG A 151 -29.69 -21.70 -6.57
C ARG A 151 -30.76 -21.72 -5.46
N LYS A 152 -30.42 -21.39 -4.21
CA LYS A 152 -31.34 -21.29 -3.06
C LYS A 152 -32.14 -19.98 -3.09
N ALA A 153 -31.55 -18.88 -3.56
CA ALA A 153 -32.19 -17.57 -3.70
C ALA A 153 -32.98 -17.39 -5.02
N GLY A 154 -32.74 -18.23 -6.04
CA GLY A 154 -33.42 -18.19 -7.34
C GLY A 154 -32.86 -17.18 -8.34
N VAL A 155 -31.60 -16.75 -8.17
CA VAL A 155 -30.91 -15.74 -9.00
C VAL A 155 -29.77 -16.36 -9.82
N SER A 156 -29.17 -15.62 -10.77
CA SER A 156 -27.96 -16.10 -11.43
C SER A 156 -26.74 -16.06 -10.50
N GLU A 157 -25.75 -16.94 -10.75
CA GLU A 157 -24.50 -16.97 -9.97
C GLU A 157 -23.73 -15.64 -10.05
N ALA A 158 -23.82 -14.93 -11.20
CA ALA A 158 -23.19 -13.62 -11.38
C ALA A 158 -23.88 -12.50 -10.58
N GLU A 159 -25.19 -12.59 -10.35
CA GLU A 159 -25.91 -11.67 -9.46
C GLU A 159 -25.63 -12.01 -8.00
N ALA A 160 -25.71 -13.28 -7.61
CA ALA A 160 -25.35 -13.72 -6.26
C ALA A 160 -23.94 -13.29 -5.87
N MET A 161 -22.95 -13.44 -6.77
CA MET A 161 -21.58 -12.97 -6.56
C MET A 161 -21.49 -11.45 -6.35
N ARG A 162 -22.26 -10.64 -7.10
CA ARG A 162 -22.28 -9.18 -6.92
C ARG A 162 -22.87 -8.77 -5.58
N PHE A 163 -23.99 -9.37 -5.16
CA PHE A 163 -24.58 -9.10 -3.85
C PHE A 163 -23.65 -9.56 -2.71
N VAL A 164 -22.98 -10.71 -2.87
CA VAL A 164 -21.95 -11.20 -1.94
C VAL A 164 -20.76 -10.24 -1.82
N ASP A 165 -20.17 -9.80 -2.94
CA ASP A 165 -19.07 -8.82 -2.97
C ASP A 165 -19.47 -7.48 -2.33
N CYS A 166 -20.73 -7.04 -2.50
CA CYS A 166 -21.25 -5.85 -1.84
C CYS A 166 -21.43 -6.05 -0.33
N MET A 167 -21.95 -7.20 0.11
CA MET A 167 -22.12 -7.52 1.53
C MET A 167 -20.78 -7.72 2.27
N GLU A 168 -19.74 -8.21 1.58
CA GLU A 168 -18.38 -8.29 2.13
C GLU A 168 -17.78 -6.89 2.33
N LYS A 169 -17.97 -5.96 1.38
CA LYS A 169 -17.50 -4.57 1.46
C LYS A 169 -18.22 -3.75 2.55
N GLU A 170 -19.53 -3.91 2.68
CA GLU A 170 -20.33 -3.23 3.72
C GLU A 170 -20.20 -3.88 5.12
N GLY A 171 -19.36 -4.92 5.27
CA GLY A 171 -19.15 -5.63 6.53
C GLY A 171 -20.35 -6.42 7.04
N VAL A 172 -21.31 -6.73 6.16
CA VAL A 172 -22.55 -7.46 6.47
C VAL A 172 -22.33 -8.97 6.50
N VAL A 173 -21.38 -9.48 5.71
CA VAL A 173 -20.98 -10.90 5.69
C VAL A 173 -19.46 -11.00 5.60
N GLY A 174 -18.83 -11.76 6.50
CA GLY A 174 -17.41 -12.09 6.43
C GLY A 174 -17.19 -13.49 5.86
N PHE A 175 -16.55 -13.59 4.69
CA PHE A 175 -16.22 -14.89 4.10
C PHE A 175 -14.87 -15.40 4.62
N GLU A 176 -14.89 -16.38 5.52
CA GLU A 176 -13.70 -17.17 5.83
C GLU A 176 -13.34 -18.02 4.60
N ARG A 177 -12.49 -17.47 3.74
CA ARG A 177 -12.04 -18.12 2.50
C ARG A 177 -11.17 -19.32 2.84
N GLU A 178 -11.82 -20.46 3.05
CA GLU A 178 -11.21 -21.75 3.33
C GLU A 178 -9.96 -21.95 2.47
N ARG A 179 -8.80 -22.01 3.13
CA ARG A 179 -7.55 -22.43 2.50
C ARG A 179 -7.52 -23.95 2.37
N LYS A 180 -8.58 -24.54 1.80
CA LYS A 180 -8.65 -25.96 1.46
C LYS A 180 -7.37 -26.32 0.69
N HIS A 181 -6.65 -27.29 1.22
CA HIS A 181 -5.45 -27.84 0.64
C HIS A 181 -5.85 -29.01 -0.29
N PRO A 182 -5.99 -28.80 -1.61
CA PRO A 182 -5.68 -29.87 -2.55
C PRO A 182 -4.15 -30.14 -2.50
N ASP A 183 -3.69 -31.15 -3.22
CA ASP A 183 -2.29 -31.27 -3.59
C ASP A 183 -1.80 -29.96 -4.20
N ARG A 184 -0.93 -29.24 -3.48
CA ARG A 184 -0.75 -27.80 -3.66
C ARG A 184 0.21 -27.46 -4.81
N ILE A 185 -0.12 -27.93 -6.01
CA ILE A 185 0.23 -27.26 -7.26
C ILE A 185 -0.46 -25.89 -7.22
N VAL A 186 0.27 -24.89 -6.71
CA VAL A 186 -0.24 -23.52 -6.51
C VAL A 186 -0.82 -23.01 -7.83
N PRO A 187 -2.11 -22.60 -7.89
CA PRO A 187 -2.73 -22.15 -9.13
C PRO A 187 -2.04 -20.89 -9.64
N ARG A 188 -1.35 -21.03 -10.78
CA ARG A 188 -0.47 -20.01 -11.39
C ARG A 188 -1.25 -18.88 -12.07
N LYS A 189 -1.94 -18.03 -11.29
CA LYS A 189 -2.41 -16.70 -11.71
C LYS A 189 -1.44 -15.64 -11.17
N TYR A 190 -0.41 -15.20 -11.91
CA TYR A 190 -0.05 -15.48 -13.30
C TYR A 190 1.37 -16.03 -13.42
N LEU A 191 1.61 -16.94 -14.37
CA LEU A 191 2.95 -17.25 -14.83
C LEU A 191 3.38 -16.27 -15.95
N TYR A 192 3.67 -15.02 -15.58
CA TYR A 192 4.43 -14.15 -16.49
C TYR A 192 5.90 -14.53 -16.44
N ALA A 193 6.44 -14.97 -17.59
CA ALA A 193 7.87 -15.08 -17.82
C ALA A 193 8.46 -13.68 -18.06
N ILE A 194 8.50 -12.87 -17.00
CA ILE A 194 9.08 -11.52 -17.01
C ILE A 194 10.17 -11.47 -15.93
N GLU A 195 11.32 -10.95 -16.30
CA GLU A 195 12.51 -10.88 -15.46
C GLU A 195 12.31 -9.84 -14.34
N MET A 196 12.68 -10.18 -13.10
CA MET A 196 12.35 -9.38 -11.91
C MET A 196 13.55 -8.49 -11.45
N PRO A 197 13.37 -7.44 -10.60
CA PRO A 197 14.42 -6.61 -9.90
C PRO A 197 14.27 -6.46 -8.32
N VAL A 198 15.12 -6.38 -7.25
CA VAL A 198 16.52 -6.57 -6.65
C VAL A 198 17.79 -5.98 -7.27
N ILE A 199 18.80 -5.57 -6.48
CA ILE A 199 19.50 -4.29 -6.71
C ILE A 199 21.03 -4.44 -6.75
N TRP A 200 21.64 -4.21 -7.91
CA TRP A 200 23.09 -4.10 -8.12
C TRP A 200 23.37 -2.81 -8.91
N ALA A 201 23.56 -1.70 -8.19
CA ALA A 201 23.74 -0.37 -8.78
C ALA A 201 25.09 -0.22 -9.51
N ARG A 202 25.15 -0.70 -10.75
CA ARG A 202 26.35 -0.66 -11.60
C ARG A 202 26.42 0.66 -12.36
N GLY A 203 26.96 1.69 -11.71
CA GLY A 203 27.03 3.06 -12.24
C GLY A 203 27.64 3.16 -13.65
N LYS A 204 26.80 3.41 -14.65
CA LYS A 204 27.21 3.60 -16.05
C LYS A 204 27.79 5.02 -16.24
N GLY A 205 29.09 5.14 -16.03
CA GLY A 205 29.95 6.16 -16.66
C GLY A 205 29.63 7.64 -16.42
N GLY A 206 30.24 8.22 -15.38
CA GLY A 206 30.70 9.61 -15.43
C GLY A 206 29.73 10.73 -15.04
N VAL A 207 30.10 11.47 -13.99
CA VAL A 207 29.79 12.88 -13.72
C VAL A 207 28.32 13.25 -13.38
N PHE A 208 27.30 12.75 -14.07
CA PHE A 208 25.93 13.32 -13.98
C PHE A 208 25.06 12.88 -12.78
N GLY A 209 25.54 12.00 -11.89
CA GLY A 209 24.73 11.45 -10.80
C GLY A 209 24.41 12.42 -9.64
N TYR A 210 25.32 13.32 -9.28
CA TYR A 210 25.20 14.12 -8.05
C TYR A 210 23.93 15.01 -7.95
N PRO A 211 23.49 15.73 -9.00
CA PRO A 211 22.24 16.50 -8.94
C PRO A 211 21.01 15.62 -8.71
N LEU A 212 21.01 14.38 -9.21
CA LEU A 212 19.89 13.46 -9.06
C LEU A 212 19.83 12.87 -7.63
N VAL A 213 20.99 12.62 -7.01
CA VAL A 213 21.08 12.24 -5.59
C VAL A 213 20.54 13.34 -4.68
N PHE A 214 20.71 14.62 -5.04
CA PHE A 214 20.17 15.74 -4.26
C PHE A 214 18.64 15.70 -4.13
N PHE A 215 17.91 15.32 -5.19
CA PHE A 215 16.46 15.10 -5.10
C PHE A 215 16.08 13.95 -4.16
N GLY A 216 16.89 12.89 -4.11
CA GLY A 216 16.74 11.81 -3.15
C GLY A 216 16.93 12.29 -1.70
N VAL A 217 17.96 13.10 -1.46
CA VAL A 217 18.21 13.71 -0.14
C VAL A 217 17.11 14.72 0.24
N ALA A 218 16.53 15.44 -0.72
CA ALA A 218 15.41 16.34 -0.48
C ALA A 218 14.12 15.59 -0.10
N ARG A 219 13.85 14.41 -0.68
CA ARG A 219 12.65 13.60 -0.36
C ARG A 219 12.82 12.70 0.87
N PHE A 220 14.02 12.16 1.10
CA PHE A 220 14.26 11.10 2.09
C PHE A 220 15.33 11.45 3.14
N GLY A 221 15.83 12.68 3.13
CA GLY A 221 16.86 13.15 4.05
C GLY A 221 18.18 12.40 3.94
N VAL A 222 18.89 12.32 5.07
CA VAL A 222 20.24 11.73 5.18
C VAL A 222 20.25 10.23 4.82
N LEU A 223 19.11 9.53 4.94
CA LEU A 223 19.01 8.11 4.61
C LEU A 223 19.31 7.83 3.13
N ALA A 224 18.80 8.64 2.20
CA ALA A 224 19.12 8.48 0.77
C ALA A 224 20.60 8.76 0.46
N TRP A 225 21.24 9.70 1.17
CA TRP A 225 22.68 9.94 1.03
C TRP A 225 23.52 8.75 1.50
N HIS A 226 23.17 8.16 2.65
CA HIS A 226 23.81 6.94 3.13
C HIS A 226 23.59 5.77 2.17
N LEU A 227 22.35 5.55 1.74
CA LEU A 227 21.98 4.46 0.85
C LEU A 227 22.70 4.58 -0.51
N PHE A 228 22.78 5.79 -1.08
CA PHE A 228 23.58 6.06 -2.28
C PHE A 228 25.07 5.69 -2.09
N ARG A 229 25.68 6.07 -0.95
CA ARG A 229 27.07 5.72 -0.66
C ARG A 229 27.28 4.20 -0.57
N GLU A 230 26.43 3.48 0.16
CA GLU A 230 26.50 2.01 0.33
C GLU A 230 26.36 1.27 -1.01
N LEU A 231 25.49 1.75 -1.91
CA LEU A 231 25.37 1.25 -3.28
C LEU A 231 26.68 1.43 -4.06
N THR A 232 27.25 2.63 -4.03
CA THR A 232 28.47 2.96 -4.82
C THR A 232 29.73 2.26 -4.33
N SER A 233 29.82 1.88 -3.06
CA SER A 233 31.04 1.29 -2.48
C SER A 233 31.10 -0.23 -2.55
N GLU A 234 29.96 -0.93 -2.38
CA GLU A 234 29.98 -2.37 -2.11
C GLU A 234 28.91 -3.20 -2.86
N GLY A 235 27.97 -2.57 -3.59
CA GLY A 235 26.94 -3.31 -4.33
C GLY A 235 25.98 -4.12 -3.42
N ARG A 236 25.72 -3.62 -2.21
CA ARG A 236 24.89 -4.28 -1.18
C ARG A 236 23.42 -4.37 -1.60
N ASP A 237 22.78 -5.51 -1.27
CA ASP A 237 21.33 -5.69 -1.38
C ASP A 237 20.54 -4.88 -0.34
N SER A 238 19.24 -4.68 -0.57
CA SER A 238 18.36 -3.90 0.30
C SER A 238 18.30 -4.44 1.73
N ALA A 239 18.31 -5.76 1.94
CA ALA A 239 18.32 -6.36 3.27
C ALA A 239 19.65 -6.12 4.02
N ALA A 240 20.79 -6.10 3.32
CA ALA A 240 22.08 -5.71 3.88
C ALA A 240 22.13 -4.24 4.30
N ILE A 241 21.50 -3.35 3.53
CA ILE A 241 21.43 -1.91 3.84
C ILE A 241 20.47 -1.67 5.03
N ALA A 242 19.31 -2.32 5.03
CA ALA A 242 18.34 -2.29 6.13
C ALA A 242 18.98 -2.74 7.46
N ALA A 243 19.60 -3.94 7.49
CA ALA A 243 20.25 -4.48 8.68
C ALA A 243 21.41 -3.60 9.19
N LYS A 244 22.24 -3.04 8.30
CA LYS A 244 23.36 -2.15 8.68
C LYS A 244 22.92 -0.80 9.23
N ARG A 245 21.67 -0.38 8.97
CA ARG A 245 21.15 0.94 9.34
C ARG A 245 20.01 0.89 10.37
N SER A 246 19.53 -0.30 10.74
CA SER A 246 18.36 -0.50 11.60
C SER A 246 17.11 0.23 11.06
N VAL A 247 16.89 0.12 9.74
CA VAL A 247 15.76 0.74 9.02
C VAL A 247 14.93 -0.35 8.34
N SER A 248 13.61 -0.20 8.30
CA SER A 248 12.71 -1.15 7.62
C SER A 248 13.07 -1.32 6.14
N ILE A 249 12.87 -2.53 5.63
CA ILE A 249 13.26 -2.87 4.26
C ILE A 249 12.39 -2.17 3.21
N GLU A 250 11.14 -1.87 3.55
CA GLU A 250 10.19 -1.10 2.75
C GLU A 250 10.72 0.32 2.50
N LYS A 251 11.28 0.98 3.53
CA LYS A 251 11.84 2.32 3.37
C LYS A 251 13.15 2.33 2.58
N VAL A 252 13.93 1.25 2.68
CA VAL A 252 15.10 1.03 1.82
C VAL A 252 14.68 0.79 0.37
N GLU A 253 13.62 0.03 0.13
CA GLU A 253 13.07 -0.20 -1.21
C GLU A 253 12.42 1.05 -1.82
N GLU A 254 11.65 1.87 -1.08
CA GLU A 254 11.06 3.12 -1.60
C GLU A 254 12.13 4.08 -2.17
N ILE A 255 13.27 4.20 -1.46
CA ILE A 255 14.41 5.02 -1.91
C ILE A 255 15.05 4.43 -3.16
N LEU A 256 15.12 3.10 -3.24
CA LEU A 256 15.74 2.37 -4.35
C LEU A 256 14.88 2.37 -5.61
N ASP A 257 13.56 2.25 -5.48
CA ASP A 257 12.61 2.40 -6.59
C ASP A 257 12.60 3.85 -7.09
N PHE A 258 12.71 4.85 -6.20
CA PHE A 258 12.93 6.23 -6.61
C PHE A 258 14.28 6.42 -7.33
N PHE A 259 15.37 5.81 -6.85
CA PHE A 259 16.67 5.85 -7.54
C PHE A 259 16.63 5.15 -8.90
N ALA A 260 15.87 4.07 -9.06
CA ALA A 260 15.64 3.41 -10.35
C ALA A 260 14.83 4.30 -11.31
N ALA A 261 13.71 4.86 -10.84
CA ALA A 261 12.87 5.78 -11.59
C ALA A 261 13.56 7.09 -12.01
N LYS A 262 14.69 7.44 -11.37
CA LYS A 262 15.58 8.55 -11.76
C LYS A 262 16.86 8.13 -12.49
N GLY A 263 17.04 6.83 -12.78
CA GLY A 263 18.23 6.31 -13.48
C GLY A 263 19.53 6.39 -12.67
N ILE A 264 19.45 6.54 -11.35
CA ILE A 264 20.59 6.62 -10.41
C ILE A 264 21.10 5.22 -10.06
N ALA A 265 20.20 4.24 -9.95
CA ALA A 265 20.50 2.85 -9.61
C ALA A 265 19.91 1.88 -10.64
N ASP A 266 20.45 0.66 -10.70
CA ASP A 266 20.01 -0.43 -11.56
C ASP A 266 19.57 -1.64 -10.71
N VAL A 267 18.56 -2.37 -11.19
CA VAL A 267 17.68 -3.24 -10.40
C VAL A 267 17.33 -4.48 -11.27
N GLU A 268 17.93 -5.66 -10.99
CA GLU A 268 17.92 -6.97 -11.65
C GLU A 268 17.97 -8.17 -10.61
N ARG A 269 16.83 -8.84 -10.28
CA ARG A 269 16.53 -9.67 -9.06
C ARG A 269 17.47 -10.84 -8.84
N VAL A 270 17.52 -11.26 -7.57
CA VAL A 270 17.74 -12.65 -7.20
C VAL A 270 16.59 -13.56 -7.66
N ASN A 271 16.77 -14.16 -8.84
CA ASN A 271 16.24 -15.49 -9.09
C ASN A 271 16.95 -16.52 -8.19
N ALA A 272 16.40 -17.73 -8.05
CA ALA A 272 16.93 -18.77 -7.15
C ALA A 272 18.43 -19.09 -7.39
N LYS A 273 18.88 -19.09 -8.66
CA LYS A 273 20.30 -19.35 -9.00
C LYS A 273 21.22 -18.24 -8.50
N LYS A 274 20.81 -16.98 -8.64
CA LYS A 274 21.54 -15.84 -8.07
C LYS A 274 21.47 -15.81 -6.54
N ALA A 275 20.36 -16.20 -5.92
CA ALA A 275 20.26 -16.25 -4.46
C ALA A 275 21.32 -17.19 -3.86
N VAL A 276 21.53 -18.37 -4.46
CA VAL A 276 22.62 -19.29 -4.09
C VAL A 276 24.01 -18.67 -4.30
N LYS A 277 24.20 -17.88 -5.37
CA LYS A 277 25.47 -17.19 -5.65
C LYS A 277 25.76 -16.01 -4.71
N LEU A 278 24.75 -15.24 -4.30
CA LEU A 278 24.92 -14.03 -3.50
C LEU A 278 24.89 -14.28 -2.00
N PHE A 279 24.04 -15.20 -1.53
CA PHE A 279 23.82 -15.46 -0.10
C PHE A 279 24.36 -16.83 0.34
N GLY A 280 24.82 -17.67 -0.59
CA GLY A 280 25.19 -19.06 -0.31
C GLY A 280 23.99 -19.98 -0.14
N GLY A 281 24.23 -21.30 -0.14
CA GLY A 281 23.16 -22.31 -0.20
C GLY A 281 22.17 -22.26 0.97
N LYS A 282 22.62 -22.01 2.20
CA LYS A 282 21.76 -21.95 3.40
C LYS A 282 20.80 -20.76 3.34
N ALA A 283 21.32 -19.55 3.22
CA ALA A 283 20.52 -18.33 3.19
C ALA A 283 19.65 -18.25 1.92
N ALA A 284 20.07 -18.82 0.79
CA ALA A 284 19.22 -18.96 -0.38
C ALA A 284 17.96 -19.80 -0.11
N GLY A 285 18.02 -20.82 0.76
CA GLY A 285 16.85 -21.55 1.24
C GLY A 285 15.89 -20.68 2.07
N VAL A 286 16.44 -19.76 2.88
CA VAL A 286 15.66 -18.76 3.63
C VAL A 286 15.01 -17.77 2.66
N TYR A 287 15.74 -17.28 1.65
CA TYR A 287 15.20 -16.42 0.60
C TYR A 287 14.08 -17.10 -0.21
N MET A 288 14.24 -18.39 -0.57
CA MET A 288 13.21 -19.11 -1.33
C MET A 288 11.91 -19.35 -0.54
N ARG A 289 11.95 -19.35 0.80
CA ARG A 289 10.76 -19.49 1.66
C ARG A 289 10.15 -18.15 2.09
N PHE A 290 10.98 -17.15 2.38
CA PHE A 290 10.56 -15.89 3.03
C PHE A 290 10.96 -14.62 2.27
N GLY A 291 11.53 -14.75 1.08
CA GLY A 291 11.96 -13.62 0.26
C GLY A 291 12.92 -12.69 1.00
N ARG A 292 12.66 -11.39 0.87
CA ARG A 292 13.49 -10.31 1.44
C ARG A 292 13.47 -10.27 2.97
N GLU A 293 12.32 -10.55 3.58
CA GLU A 293 12.14 -10.64 5.05
C GLU A 293 13.09 -11.70 5.62
N GLY A 294 13.15 -12.85 4.93
CA GLY A 294 14.03 -13.96 5.25
C GLY A 294 15.49 -13.56 5.35
N ILE A 295 16.00 -12.82 4.36
CA ILE A 295 17.39 -12.36 4.33
C ILE A 295 17.65 -11.24 5.34
N LEU A 296 16.68 -10.35 5.61
CA LEU A 296 16.82 -9.33 6.66
C LEU A 296 17.00 -9.97 8.04
N VAL A 297 16.09 -10.85 8.44
CA VAL A 297 16.15 -11.58 9.71
C VAL A 297 17.42 -12.43 9.80
N HIS A 298 17.77 -13.14 8.73
CA HIS A 298 19.01 -13.93 8.64
C HIS A 298 20.26 -13.09 8.84
N ARG A 299 20.35 -11.90 8.23
CA ARG A 299 21.48 -10.97 8.41
C ARG A 299 21.56 -10.41 9.83
N LEU A 300 20.43 -10.08 10.45
CA LEU A 300 20.40 -9.61 11.84
C LEU A 300 20.90 -10.73 12.80
N VAL A 301 20.48 -11.98 12.58
CA VAL A 301 20.99 -13.15 13.32
C VAL A 301 22.50 -13.36 13.07
N GLU A 302 22.99 -13.25 11.83
CA GLU A 302 24.44 -13.31 11.55
C GLU A 302 25.24 -12.15 12.19
N MET A 303 24.61 -11.01 12.44
CA MET A 303 25.18 -9.89 13.23
C MET A 303 25.13 -10.12 14.75
N GLY A 304 24.67 -11.30 15.21
CA GLY A 304 24.61 -11.66 16.63
C GLY A 304 23.45 -11.02 17.39
N LYS A 305 22.43 -10.51 16.69
CA LYS A 305 21.27 -9.85 17.32
C LYS A 305 20.38 -10.85 18.05
N THR A 306 19.93 -10.45 19.25
CA THR A 306 18.96 -11.21 20.04
C THR A 306 17.58 -11.23 19.35
N THR A 307 16.74 -12.23 19.64
CA THR A 307 15.37 -12.33 19.08
C THR A 307 14.56 -11.03 19.25
N GLY A 308 14.69 -10.35 20.39
CA GLY A 308 14.01 -9.07 20.65
C GLY A 308 14.52 -7.93 19.76
N GLU A 309 15.83 -7.80 19.57
CA GLU A 309 16.40 -6.85 18.61
C GLU A 309 16.03 -7.19 17.17
N VAL A 310 16.05 -8.48 16.79
CA VAL A 310 15.69 -8.93 15.44
C VAL A 310 14.24 -8.55 15.12
N ILE A 311 13.30 -8.73 16.05
CA ILE A 311 11.91 -8.26 15.90
C ILE A 311 11.88 -6.73 15.75
N LYS A 312 12.54 -6.00 16.66
CA LYS A 312 12.53 -4.53 16.71
C LYS A 312 13.15 -3.86 15.48
N GLU A 313 14.27 -4.37 14.99
CA GLU A 313 15.04 -3.79 13.88
C GLU A 313 14.59 -4.27 12.50
N SER A 314 13.92 -5.43 12.40
CA SER A 314 13.31 -5.87 11.14
C SER A 314 11.98 -5.19 10.83
N GLY A 315 11.29 -4.65 11.84
CA GLY A 315 9.94 -4.07 11.71
C GLY A 315 8.83 -5.11 11.47
N LEU A 316 9.16 -6.40 11.50
CA LEU A 316 8.21 -7.49 11.24
C LEU A 316 7.32 -7.77 12.47
N ALA A 317 6.10 -8.24 12.22
CA ALA A 317 5.22 -8.75 13.27
C ALA A 317 5.93 -9.88 14.07
N PRO A 318 5.88 -9.89 15.42
CA PRO A 318 6.67 -10.81 16.25
C PRO A 318 6.53 -12.29 15.87
N ALA A 319 5.31 -12.75 15.58
CA ALA A 319 5.05 -14.13 15.14
C ALA A 319 5.71 -14.46 13.79
N ARG A 320 5.80 -13.49 12.87
CA ARG A 320 6.44 -13.66 11.56
C ARG A 320 7.96 -13.71 11.69
N ALA A 321 8.55 -12.81 12.48
CA ALA A 321 9.98 -12.87 12.79
C ALA A 321 10.33 -14.21 13.48
N ALA A 322 9.53 -14.67 14.44
CA ALA A 322 9.71 -15.97 15.10
C ALA A 322 9.64 -17.16 14.13
N GLU A 323 8.71 -17.18 13.16
CA GLU A 323 8.65 -18.21 12.11
C GLU A 323 9.94 -18.28 11.29
N ILE A 324 10.49 -17.12 10.92
CA ILE A 324 11.71 -17.00 10.13
C ILE A 324 12.93 -17.43 10.95
N ILE A 325 13.06 -16.98 12.21
CA ILE A 325 14.14 -17.37 13.13
C ILE A 325 14.12 -18.88 13.38
N ALA A 326 12.94 -19.47 13.64
CA ALA A 326 12.81 -20.92 13.83
C ALA A 326 13.24 -21.72 12.59
N PHE A 327 12.96 -21.21 11.38
CA PHE A 327 13.43 -21.83 10.14
C PHE A 327 14.94 -21.65 9.92
N ILE A 328 15.51 -20.49 10.24
CA ILE A 328 16.97 -20.28 10.21
C ILE A 328 17.65 -21.26 11.16
N ASN A 329 17.16 -21.37 12.40
CA ASN A 329 17.67 -22.33 13.39
C ASN A 329 17.54 -23.78 12.90
N LYS A 330 16.48 -24.14 12.16
CA LYS A 330 16.37 -25.45 11.51
C LYS A 330 17.38 -25.65 10.37
N VAL A 331 17.62 -24.65 9.52
CA VAL A 331 18.58 -24.71 8.40
C VAL A 331 20.04 -24.73 8.86
N TYR A 332 20.34 -24.08 9.99
CA TYR A 332 21.70 -23.99 10.53
C TYR A 332 21.99 -25.08 11.56
N GLY A 333 21.09 -25.35 12.51
CA GLY A 333 21.27 -26.36 13.57
C GLY A 333 21.31 -27.80 13.06
N ALA A 334 20.74 -28.09 11.89
CA ALA A 334 20.89 -29.37 11.20
C ALA A 334 22.34 -29.69 10.75
N VAL A 335 23.31 -28.79 10.96
CA VAL A 335 24.68 -28.88 10.44
C VAL A 335 25.74 -28.91 11.56
N GLY A 336 25.35 -28.89 12.84
CA GLY A 336 26.27 -29.12 13.97
C GLY A 336 25.91 -28.37 15.25
N LYS A 337 26.03 -29.03 16.41
CA LYS A 337 25.67 -28.46 17.73
C LYS A 337 26.55 -27.30 18.16
N GLU A 338 27.82 -27.29 17.73
CA GLU A 338 28.84 -26.29 18.12
C GLU A 338 28.46 -24.84 17.75
N GLY A 339 27.51 -24.64 16.84
CA GLY A 339 27.00 -23.31 16.49
C GLY A 339 26.01 -22.71 17.52
N MET A 340 25.36 -23.53 18.37
CA MET A 340 24.29 -23.08 19.26
C MET A 340 24.76 -22.67 20.66
N GLU A 341 25.89 -23.19 21.16
CA GLU A 341 26.39 -22.85 22.51
C GLU A 341 26.72 -21.35 22.70
N LYS A 342 26.92 -20.60 21.59
CA LYS A 342 27.05 -19.14 21.61
C LYS A 342 25.72 -18.39 21.74
N TYR A 343 24.59 -19.00 21.41
CA TYR A 343 23.27 -18.40 21.54
C TYR A 343 22.65 -18.71 22.90
N ASP A 344 22.71 -19.96 23.36
CA ASP A 344 22.09 -20.35 24.65
C ASP A 344 22.73 -19.64 25.84
N LYS A 345 24.05 -19.38 25.81
CA LYS A 345 24.73 -18.59 26.86
C LYS A 345 24.22 -17.15 26.99
N PHE A 346 23.80 -16.52 25.90
CA PHE A 346 23.22 -15.16 25.94
C PHE A 346 21.74 -15.16 26.35
N GLY A 347 21.05 -16.31 26.30
CA GLY A 347 19.68 -16.43 26.82
C GLY A 347 19.64 -16.54 28.34
N LEU A 348 20.52 -17.36 28.93
CA LEU A 348 20.49 -17.68 30.36
C LEU A 348 20.95 -16.53 31.27
N GLU A 349 21.89 -15.67 30.83
CA GLU A 349 22.35 -14.50 31.61
C GLU A 349 21.26 -13.41 31.83
N LEU A 350 20.07 -13.57 31.23
CA LEU A 350 18.93 -12.67 31.41
C LEU A 350 17.91 -13.17 32.46
N GLU A 351 17.85 -14.46 32.78
CA GLU A 351 16.98 -14.95 33.87
C GLU A 351 17.58 -14.67 35.26
N GLU A 352 18.91 -14.62 35.39
CA GLU A 352 19.61 -14.26 36.65
C GLU A 352 19.62 -12.74 36.94
N ARG A 353 18.89 -11.93 36.18
CA ARG A 353 18.84 -10.46 36.31
C ARG A 353 17.43 -9.84 36.21
N GLY A 354 16.38 -10.67 36.40
CA GLY A 354 14.98 -10.22 36.55
C GLY A 354 14.63 -9.86 37.99
#